data_AF-A0A7S2J5Z1-F1
#
_entry.id   AF-A0A7S2J5Z1-F1
#
_cell.length_a   1.000
_cell.length_b   1.000
_cell.length_c   1.000
_cell.angle_alpha   90.00
_cell.angle_beta   90.00
_cell.angle_gamma   90.00
#
_symmetry.space_group_name_H-M   'P 1'
#
loop_
_entity.id
_entity.type
_entity.pdbx_description
1 polymer ?
#
loop_
_entity_poly.entity_id
_entity_poly.type
_entity_poly.pdbx_seq_one_letter_code
_entity_poly.pdbx_strand_id
1 'polypeptide(L)'
;KPYVTVQFDDGPVPGLLAQVAEDDYCDPKFWRFEEVHHRRPGWKVLLSDGDVMFVSADWPIALAGVLVDEDGDAHQYVREDRATETAAPSTQPRVAALPAAPGAAPSAEQTTTLPVVPAATCSVAGAGATLGAQHGEAKPGAPRAS
;
A
#
# COMPACT_ATOMS: atom_id res chain seq x y z
N LYS A 1 -16.18 -9.17 12.11
CA LYS A 1 -14.83 -8.67 11.75
C LYS A 1 -14.97 -7.17 11.53
N PRO A 2 -14.11 -6.33 12.12
CA PRO A 2 -14.22 -4.89 11.93
C PRO A 2 -13.74 -4.50 10.54
N TYR A 3 -14.34 -3.45 10.02
CA TYR A 3 -13.93 -2.80 8.79
C TYR A 3 -13.12 -1.57 9.15
N VAL A 4 -12.20 -1.19 8.28
CA VAL A 4 -11.45 0.05 8.37
C VAL A 4 -11.51 0.76 7.04
N THR A 5 -11.55 2.09 7.07
CA THR A 5 -11.38 2.92 5.89
C THR A 5 -10.01 3.56 6.00
N VAL A 6 -9.10 3.17 5.10
CA VAL A 6 -7.73 3.67 5.03
C VAL A 6 -7.69 4.87 4.10
N GLN A 7 -7.08 5.96 4.54
CA GLN A 7 -6.96 7.20 3.78
C GLN A 7 -5.67 7.15 2.97
N PHE A 8 -5.80 6.98 1.65
CA PHE A 8 -4.70 7.13 0.69
C PHE A 8 -4.76 8.47 -0.02
N ASP A 9 -3.69 8.82 -0.73
CA ASP A 9 -3.63 10.04 -1.54
C ASP A 9 -4.66 10.06 -2.67
N ASP A 10 -4.96 8.89 -3.25
CA ASP A 10 -5.97 8.73 -4.30
C ASP A 10 -7.40 8.65 -3.75
N GLY A 11 -7.56 8.62 -2.43
CA GLY A 11 -8.84 8.61 -1.73
C GLY A 11 -8.99 7.52 -0.67
N PRO A 12 -10.10 7.55 0.08
CA PRO A 12 -10.38 6.54 1.09
C PRO A 12 -10.71 5.19 0.45
N VAL A 13 -10.07 4.13 0.92
CA VAL A 13 -10.35 2.76 0.48
C VAL A 13 -10.84 1.93 1.67
N PRO A 14 -12.03 1.30 1.56
CA PRO A 14 -12.52 0.41 2.60
C PRO A 14 -11.75 -0.91 2.56
N GLY A 15 -11.47 -1.44 3.74
CA GLY A 15 -10.75 -2.69 3.93
C GLY A 15 -11.32 -3.51 5.08
N LEU A 16 -11.27 -4.82 4.94
CA LEU A 16 -11.56 -5.76 5.99
C LEU A 16 -10.29 -6.03 6.80
N LEU A 17 -10.34 -5.71 8.09
CA LEU A 17 -9.23 -6.01 8.97
C LEU A 17 -9.31 -7.45 9.48
N ALA A 18 -8.23 -8.20 9.31
CA ALA A 18 -8.11 -9.59 9.70
C ALA A 18 -6.75 -9.89 10.32
N GLN A 19 -6.69 -10.91 11.18
CA GLN A 19 -5.42 -11.40 11.71
C GLN A 19 -4.66 -12.12 10.59
N VAL A 20 -3.34 -12.02 10.62
CA VAL A 20 -2.47 -12.80 9.75
C VAL A 20 -2.64 -14.29 10.06
N ALA A 21 -2.82 -15.10 9.01
CA ALA A 21 -2.98 -16.54 9.04
C ALA A 21 -1.71 -17.24 8.53
N GLU A 22 -1.63 -18.57 8.66
CA GLU A 22 -0.45 -19.33 8.23
C GLU A 22 -0.16 -19.20 6.73
N ASP A 23 -1.20 -19.14 5.89
CA ASP A 23 -1.03 -19.01 4.44
C ASP A 23 -0.39 -17.67 4.03
N ASP A 24 -0.55 -16.63 4.85
CA ASP A 24 0.00 -15.29 4.58
C ASP A 24 1.52 -15.24 4.66
N TYR A 25 2.16 -16.18 5.36
CA TYR A 25 3.62 -16.28 5.42
C TYR A 25 4.25 -16.60 4.05
N CYS A 26 3.44 -17.05 3.08
CA CYS A 26 3.91 -17.28 1.71
C CYS A 26 3.87 -16.02 0.85
N ASP A 27 3.23 -14.94 1.31
CA ASP A 27 3.10 -13.70 0.55
C ASP A 27 4.43 -12.91 0.54
N PRO A 28 4.95 -12.51 -0.63
CA PRO A 28 6.15 -11.68 -0.71
C PRO A 28 6.08 -10.39 0.12
N LYS A 29 4.90 -9.77 0.24
CA LYS A 29 4.69 -8.56 1.05
C LYS A 29 4.88 -8.82 2.54
N PHE A 30 4.61 -10.04 3.02
CA PHE A 30 4.88 -10.43 4.41
C PHE A 30 6.37 -10.33 4.73
N TRP A 31 7.23 -10.88 3.86
CA TRP A 31 8.68 -10.85 4.04
C TRP A 31 9.22 -9.42 3.97
N ARG A 32 8.71 -8.61 3.04
CA ARG A 32 9.05 -7.19 2.93
C ARG A 32 8.73 -6.43 4.21
N PHE A 33 7.57 -6.72 4.80
CA PHE A 33 7.18 -6.16 6.10
C PHE A 33 8.23 -6.47 7.18
N GLU A 34 8.62 -7.75 7.31
CA GLU A 34 9.59 -8.20 8.32
C GLU A 34 10.97 -7.57 8.10
N GLU A 35 11.40 -7.41 6.85
CA GLU A 35 12.66 -6.75 6.49
C GLU A 35 12.68 -5.26 6.85
N VAL A 36 11.61 -4.52 6.51
CA VAL A 36 11.52 -3.06 6.72
C VAL A 36 11.34 -2.72 8.19
N HIS A 37 10.50 -3.46 8.90
CA HIS A 37 10.10 -3.13 10.26
C HIS A 37 10.80 -3.93 11.35
N HIS A 38 11.59 -4.93 10.96
CA HIS A 38 12.24 -5.88 11.88
C HIS A 38 11.26 -6.56 12.86
N ARG A 39 10.01 -6.75 12.41
CA ARG A 39 8.93 -7.37 13.20
C ARG A 39 7.92 -8.04 12.27
N ARG A 40 7.26 -9.08 12.78
CA ARG A 40 6.21 -9.78 12.03
C ARG A 40 4.89 -9.01 12.09
N PRO A 41 4.18 -8.85 10.96
CA PRO A 41 2.86 -8.25 10.97
C PRO A 41 1.88 -9.19 11.70
N GLY A 42 1.07 -8.64 12.61
CA GLY A 42 0.03 -9.37 13.32
C GLY A 42 -1.34 -9.27 12.65
N TRP A 43 -1.51 -8.26 11.80
CA TRP A 43 -2.77 -7.91 11.15
C TRP A 43 -2.55 -7.61 9.67
N LYS A 44 -3.59 -7.86 8.88
CA LYS A 44 -3.68 -7.54 7.47
C LYS A 44 -4.99 -6.84 7.16
N VAL A 45 -4.97 -5.94 6.18
CA VAL A 45 -6.14 -5.28 5.64
C VAL A 45 -6.40 -5.87 4.25
N LEU A 46 -7.55 -6.51 4.07
CA LEU A 46 -8.02 -6.95 2.76
C LEU A 46 -8.81 -5.80 2.14
N LEU A 47 -8.23 -5.16 1.14
CA LEU A 47 -8.83 -4.02 0.46
C LEU A 47 -9.95 -4.45 -0.50
N SER A 48 -10.80 -3.51 -0.88
CA SER A 48 -11.96 -3.79 -1.76
C SER A 48 -11.58 -4.18 -3.19
N ASP A 49 -10.38 -3.85 -3.64
CA ASP A 49 -9.82 -4.27 -4.93
C ASP A 49 -9.27 -5.70 -4.92
N GLY A 50 -9.27 -6.36 -3.75
CA GLY A 50 -8.74 -7.69 -3.55
C GLY A 50 -7.26 -7.72 -3.15
N ASP A 51 -6.60 -6.56 -3.05
CA ASP A 51 -5.23 -6.49 -2.55
C ASP A 51 -5.18 -6.68 -1.02
N VAL A 52 -4.02 -7.09 -0.53
CA VAL A 52 -3.74 -7.30 0.88
C VAL A 52 -2.58 -6.40 1.28
N MET A 53 -2.79 -5.64 2.36
CA MET A 53 -1.73 -4.87 3.02
C MET A 53 -1.41 -5.47 4.38
N PHE A 54 -0.12 -5.58 4.67
CA PHE A 54 0.35 -5.99 5.98
C PHE A 54 0.65 -4.75 6.81
N VAL A 55 0.19 -4.72 8.04
CA VAL A 55 0.33 -3.55 8.91
C VAL A 55 0.92 -3.94 10.25
N SER A 56 1.71 -3.05 10.85
CA SER A 56 2.25 -3.30 12.19
C SER A 56 1.83 -2.32 13.25
N ALA A 57 0.59 -1.86 13.11
CA ALA A 57 -0.15 -1.54 14.31
C ALA A 57 -0.46 -2.85 15.07
N ASP A 58 -0.25 -2.84 16.38
CA ASP A 58 -1.08 -3.65 17.27
C ASP A 58 -2.54 -3.33 16.95
N TRP A 59 -3.42 -4.34 17.06
CA TRP A 59 -4.83 -4.23 16.68
C TRP A 59 -5.41 -2.83 16.94
N PRO A 60 -6.07 -2.18 15.97
CA PRO A 60 -6.69 -0.88 16.19
C PRO A 60 -7.86 -1.00 17.19
N ILE A 61 -7.51 -0.81 18.46
CA ILE A 61 -8.47 -0.70 19.57
C ILE A 61 -9.23 0.62 19.46
N ALA A 62 -8.57 1.67 18.94
CA ALA A 62 -9.13 3.00 18.76
C ALA A 62 -10.07 3.09 17.55
N LEU A 63 -10.99 4.06 17.60
CA LEU A 63 -11.93 4.35 16.51
C LEU A 63 -11.23 4.94 15.27
N ALA A 64 -10.11 5.63 15.46
CA ALA A 64 -9.29 6.19 14.40
C ALA A 64 -7.83 6.24 14.83
N GLY A 65 -6.91 6.25 13.87
CA GLY A 65 -5.49 6.33 14.14
C GLY A 65 -4.64 6.30 12.87
N VAL A 66 -3.40 5.83 13.03
CA VAL A 66 -2.44 5.65 11.95
C VAL A 66 -2.02 4.19 11.90
N LEU A 67 -1.98 3.62 10.70
CA LEU A 67 -1.40 2.33 10.37
C LEU A 67 -0.08 2.59 9.66
N VAL A 68 0.86 1.66 9.77
CA VAL A 68 2.08 1.66 8.96
C VAL A 68 2.08 0.39 8.13
N ASP A 69 2.24 0.52 6.82
CA ASP A 69 2.20 -0.57 5.84
C ASP A 69 3.54 -1.30 5.66
N GLU A 70 3.62 -2.24 4.71
CA GLU A 70 4.81 -3.05 4.45
C GLU A 70 6.05 -2.25 4.05
N ASP A 71 5.87 -1.04 3.52
CA ASP A 71 6.94 -0.21 2.97
C ASP A 71 7.39 0.85 3.97
N GLY A 72 6.64 1.03 5.06
CA GLY A 72 6.91 2.01 6.09
C GLY A 72 6.05 3.26 5.98
N ASP A 73 5.08 3.28 5.07
CA ASP A 73 4.21 4.43 4.85
C ASP A 73 3.08 4.46 5.87
N ALA A 74 2.84 5.66 6.38
CA ALA A 74 1.88 5.91 7.45
C ALA A 74 0.54 6.36 6.85
N HIS A 75 -0.50 5.55 7.03
CA HIS A 75 -1.85 5.82 6.53
C HIS A 75 -2.81 6.08 7.67
N GLN A 76 -3.65 7.12 7.55
CA GLN A 76 -4.72 7.34 8.51
C GLN A 76 -5.82 6.29 8.31
N TYR A 77 -6.45 5.84 9.39
CA TYR A 77 -7.61 4.96 9.30
C TYR A 77 -8.74 5.40 10.22
N VAL A 78 -9.95 5.01 9.84
CA VAL A 78 -11.15 5.06 10.69
C VAL A 78 -11.75 3.66 10.73
N ARG A 79 -12.06 3.17 11.92
CA ARG A 79 -12.72 1.88 12.13
C ARG A 79 -14.23 2.04 12.00
N GLU A 80 -14.84 1.08 11.32
CA GLU A 80 -16.27 1.06 11.03
C GLU A 80 -16.92 -0.22 11.58
N ASP A 81 -18.14 -0.07 12.11
CA ASP A 81 -18.92 -1.17 12.68
C ASP A 81 -19.55 -2.09 11.61
N ARG A 82 -19.60 -1.64 10.35
CA ARG A 82 -20.11 -2.39 9.20
C ARG A 82 -19.26 -2.10 7.95
N ALA A 83 -19.32 -3.00 6.96
CA ALA A 83 -18.80 -2.71 5.63
C ALA A 83 -19.60 -1.54 5.07
N THR A 84 -19.02 -0.36 5.04
CA THR A 84 -19.66 0.76 4.34
C THR A 84 -19.30 0.59 2.87
N GLU A 85 -20.28 0.24 2.04
CA GLU A 85 -20.20 0.52 0.60
C GLU A 85 -19.96 2.01 0.49
N THR A 86 -18.73 2.39 0.15
CA THR A 86 -18.30 3.80 0.19
C THR A 86 -19.21 4.60 -0.73
N ALA A 87 -20.08 5.40 -0.13
CA ALA A 87 -20.77 6.46 -0.81
C ALA A 87 -19.73 7.53 -1.20
N ALA A 88 -19.85 7.99 -2.45
CA ALA A 88 -19.08 9.04 -3.11
C ALA A 88 -18.67 10.22 -2.19
N PRO A 89 -17.56 10.90 -2.50
CA PRO A 89 -16.77 11.69 -1.56
C PRO A 89 -17.59 12.73 -0.78
N SER A 90 -17.51 12.65 0.55
CA SER A 90 -17.98 13.70 1.44
C SER A 90 -17.12 14.93 1.22
N THR A 91 -17.73 15.93 0.58
CA THR A 91 -17.17 17.27 0.43
C THR A 91 -16.84 17.79 1.83
N GLN A 92 -15.55 17.97 2.12
CA GLN A 92 -15.15 18.66 3.36
C GLN A 92 -15.85 20.02 3.39
N PRO A 93 -16.53 20.40 4.49
CA PRO A 93 -16.99 21.76 4.64
C PRO A 93 -15.74 22.64 4.79
N ARG A 94 -15.38 23.31 3.69
CA ARG A 94 -14.42 24.41 3.71
C ARG A 94 -14.94 25.41 4.74
N VAL A 95 -14.21 25.60 5.83
CA VAL A 95 -14.53 26.57 6.86
C VAL A 95 -14.61 27.94 6.19
N ALA A 96 -15.83 28.42 5.99
CA ALA A 96 -16.11 29.78 5.60
C ALA A 96 -16.18 30.62 6.88
N ALA A 97 -15.19 31.48 7.08
CA ALA A 97 -15.36 32.81 7.70
C ALA A 97 -14.02 33.55 7.76
N LEU A 98 -13.85 34.61 6.95
CA LEU A 98 -14.12 35.97 7.43
C LEU A 98 -14.29 36.94 6.25
N PRO A 99 -15.11 38.01 6.38
CA PRO A 99 -15.41 38.95 5.31
C PRO A 99 -14.47 40.17 5.33
N ALA A 100 -14.27 40.77 4.15
CA ALA A 100 -14.24 42.21 3.85
C ALA A 100 -13.14 42.62 2.85
N ALA A 101 -13.52 42.85 1.59
CA ALA A 101 -13.47 44.17 0.94
C ALA A 101 -13.93 44.05 -0.52
N PRO A 102 -14.71 45.00 -1.06
CA PRO A 102 -15.25 44.94 -2.41
C PRO A 102 -14.24 45.51 -3.41
N GLY A 103 -13.94 44.77 -4.46
CA GLY A 103 -13.07 45.29 -5.52
C GLY A 103 -13.01 44.38 -6.73
N ALA A 104 -13.76 44.75 -7.76
CA ALA A 104 -13.67 44.32 -9.15
C ALA A 104 -14.20 42.90 -9.52
N ALA A 105 -15.30 42.93 -10.27
CA ALA A 105 -15.81 41.82 -11.07
C ALA A 105 -15.11 41.78 -12.46
N PRO A 106 -15.57 40.98 -13.43
CA PRO A 106 -15.18 39.60 -13.67
C PRO A 106 -14.46 39.45 -15.03
N SER A 107 -13.64 38.41 -15.22
CA SER A 107 -13.31 37.98 -16.59
C SER A 107 -13.21 36.47 -16.65
N ALA A 108 -14.11 35.92 -17.46
CA ALA A 108 -14.12 34.53 -17.85
C ALA A 108 -12.83 34.19 -18.58
N GLU A 109 -12.29 33.00 -18.32
CA GLU A 109 -11.70 32.16 -19.35
C GLU A 109 -11.75 30.71 -18.86
N GLN A 110 -12.74 29.98 -19.35
CA GLN A 110 -12.71 28.52 -19.34
C GLN A 110 -11.61 28.10 -20.32
N THR A 111 -10.56 27.47 -19.81
CA THR A 111 -9.67 26.65 -20.64
C THR A 111 -9.77 25.21 -20.16
N THR A 112 -10.66 24.47 -20.82
CA THR A 112 -10.65 23.01 -20.86
C THR A 112 -9.35 22.58 -21.53
N THR A 113 -8.45 21.94 -20.78
CA THR A 113 -7.33 21.19 -21.36
C THR A 113 -7.38 19.79 -20.79
N LEU A 114 -7.83 18.85 -21.62
CA LEU A 114 -7.68 17.41 -21.39
C LEU A 114 -6.20 17.07 -21.60
N PRO A 115 -5.50 16.44 -20.64
CA PRO A 115 -4.24 15.79 -20.96
C PRO A 115 -4.52 14.54 -21.80
N VAL A 116 -4.08 14.59 -23.05
CA VAL A 116 -3.97 13.46 -23.96
C VAL A 116 -2.98 12.44 -23.40
N VAL A 117 -3.40 11.18 -23.32
CA VAL A 117 -2.54 10.02 -23.04
C VAL A 117 -1.72 9.66 -24.27
N PRO A 118 -0.39 9.50 -24.14
CA PRO A 118 0.35 8.57 -24.99
C PRO A 118 0.53 7.24 -24.27
N ALA A 119 -0.03 6.18 -24.86
CA ALA A 119 0.21 4.80 -24.50
C ALA A 119 1.69 4.43 -24.67
N ALA A 120 2.32 3.92 -23.61
CA ALA A 120 3.62 3.27 -23.70
C ALA A 120 3.42 1.75 -23.71
N THR A 121 3.40 1.17 -24.91
CA THR A 121 3.60 -0.26 -25.13
C THR A 121 5.07 -0.59 -24.92
N CYS A 122 5.40 -1.29 -23.84
CA CYS A 122 6.67 -2.01 -23.72
C CYS A 122 6.42 -3.49 -24.01
N SER A 123 6.61 -3.86 -25.28
CA SER A 123 6.88 -5.23 -25.70
C SER A 123 8.31 -5.30 -26.19
N VAL A 124 9.16 -6.02 -25.47
CA VAL A 124 10.37 -6.64 -26.05
C VAL A 124 10.45 -8.07 -25.56
N ALA A 125 10.19 -8.97 -26.50
CA ALA A 125 10.51 -10.38 -26.42
C ALA A 125 12.03 -10.56 -26.45
N GLY A 126 12.53 -11.45 -25.61
CA GLY A 126 13.91 -11.91 -25.62
C GLY A 126 13.97 -13.36 -25.13
N ALA A 127 13.65 -14.29 -26.02
CA ALA A 127 13.90 -15.71 -25.84
C ALA A 127 15.41 -16.00 -26.01
N GLY A 128 15.99 -16.79 -25.10
CA GLY A 128 17.39 -17.21 -25.21
C GLY A 128 17.79 -18.15 -24.08
N ALA A 129 17.54 -19.43 -24.28
CA ALA A 129 18.03 -20.53 -23.46
C ALA A 129 19.57 -20.60 -23.46
N THR A 130 20.19 -21.15 -22.41
CA THR A 130 20.92 -22.43 -22.48
C THR A 130 21.58 -22.80 -21.14
N LEU A 131 21.62 -24.12 -20.90
CA LEU A 131 22.34 -24.85 -19.86
C LEU A 131 23.81 -24.43 -19.72
N GLY A 132 24.28 -24.41 -18.46
CA GLY A 132 25.70 -24.49 -18.12
C GLY A 132 25.90 -25.28 -16.82
N ALA A 133 25.87 -26.60 -16.92
CA ALA A 133 26.45 -27.48 -15.90
C ALA A 133 27.98 -27.54 -16.11
N GLN A 134 28.75 -27.43 -15.03
CA GLN A 134 30.07 -28.05 -14.79
C GLN A 134 30.59 -27.55 -13.44
N HIS A 135 30.60 -28.39 -12.39
CA HIS A 135 31.67 -29.32 -12.01
C HIS A 135 32.95 -28.60 -11.55
N GLY A 136 33.14 -28.55 -10.22
CA GLY A 136 34.34 -28.05 -9.56
C GLY A 136 34.67 -28.98 -8.39
N GLU A 137 35.41 -30.03 -8.72
CA GLU A 137 35.87 -31.12 -7.88
C GLU A 137 37.01 -30.66 -6.93
N ALA A 138 37.00 -31.24 -5.72
CA ALA A 138 38.12 -31.57 -4.82
C ALA A 138 39.26 -30.56 -4.54
N LYS A 139 39.49 -30.33 -3.23
CA LYS A 139 40.85 -30.26 -2.67
C LYS A 139 40.92 -30.91 -1.28
N PRO A 140 41.52 -32.11 -1.13
CA PRO A 140 41.91 -32.64 0.16
C PRO A 140 43.28 -32.06 0.55
N GLY A 141 43.40 -31.58 1.77
CA GLY A 141 44.65 -31.06 2.32
C GLY A 141 44.80 -31.43 3.78
N ALA A 142 45.26 -32.65 4.05
CA ALA A 142 46.00 -32.97 5.27
C ALA A 142 47.40 -32.33 5.16
N PRO A 143 48.14 -32.07 6.27
CA PRO A 143 48.70 -33.16 7.04
C PRO A 143 48.63 -32.99 8.56
N ARG A 144 48.81 -34.15 9.19
CA ARG A 144 48.96 -34.45 10.60
C ARG A 144 50.39 -34.08 11.08
N ALA A 145 50.49 -33.38 12.20
CA ALA A 145 51.65 -33.24 13.09
C ALA A 145 51.12 -32.63 14.40
N SER A 146 51.40 -33.08 15.63
CA SER A 146 52.27 -34.10 16.20
C SER A 146 51.62 -34.63 17.47
#